data_AF-A0A6A6TU09-F1
#
_entry.id   AF-A0A6A6TU09-F1
#
_cell.length_a   1.000
_cell.length_b   1.000
_cell.length_c   1.000
_cell.angle_alpha   90.00
_cell.angle_beta   90.00
_cell.angle_gamma   90.00
#
_symmetry.space_group_name_H-M   'P 1'
#
loop_
_entity.id
_entity.type
_entity.pdbx_description
1 polymer ?
#
loop_
_entity_poly.entity_id
_entity_poly.type
_entity_poly.pdbx_seq_one_letter_code
_entity_poly.pdbx_strand_id
1 'polypeptide(L)'
;MPSSTDDSSAGIIWVASRTTQPSLKPEKFVDWYENIHVQEVIATGGVPGAVRYERVGSEPTGSQSGDEEKLGAYGWLTVYAFPQLGFRHTAQFKGLDGQKSPKGDLLDTIFKKAEFATRFAGLKGVWADGKWSDGGKIEGFRPAEWVVVATLVSDGDGGGKAIGAEEGKALEGLKGFVRAQVFDIAESSVLCEFERRKGLMGTMVMVGFEGEPDGEAVGKVVGRMGKVVERSVFKKRRGYDCWT
;
A
#
# COMPACT_ATOMS: atom_id res chain seq x y z
N MET A 1 -21.23 1.43 -10.16
CA MET A 1 -20.68 0.21 -10.81
C MET A 1 -19.25 0.02 -10.35
N PRO A 2 -18.73 -1.20 -10.08
CA PRO A 2 -17.31 -1.35 -9.78
C PRO A 2 -16.50 -0.79 -10.96
N SER A 3 -15.63 0.19 -10.68
CA SER A 3 -14.58 0.61 -11.62
C SER A 3 -13.89 -0.66 -12.09
N SER A 4 -14.04 -0.99 -13.38
CA SER A 4 -13.40 -2.17 -13.96
C SER A 4 -11.92 -1.85 -14.10
N THR A 5 -11.20 -1.86 -12.99
CA THR A 5 -9.74 -1.88 -13.02
C THR A 5 -9.36 -3.10 -13.84
N ASP A 6 -8.85 -2.86 -15.03
CA ASP A 6 -8.55 -3.89 -16.01
C ASP A 6 -7.52 -4.85 -15.40
N ASP A 7 -7.81 -6.15 -15.42
CA ASP A 7 -6.90 -7.17 -14.91
C ASP A 7 -5.59 -7.23 -15.73
N SER A 8 -5.58 -6.65 -16.93
CA SER A 8 -4.37 -6.46 -17.73
C SER A 8 -3.50 -5.28 -17.28
N SER A 9 -4.04 -4.37 -16.46
CA SER A 9 -3.33 -3.17 -16.01
C SER A 9 -2.26 -3.47 -14.97
N ALA A 10 -1.17 -2.71 -15.04
CA ALA A 10 -0.16 -2.71 -14.00
C ALA A 10 -0.69 -2.04 -12.73
N GLY A 11 -0.20 -2.49 -11.57
CA GLY A 11 -0.65 -2.00 -10.28
C GLY A 11 0.27 -2.41 -9.13
N ILE A 12 -0.24 -2.31 -7.92
CA ILE A 12 0.48 -2.75 -6.73
C ILE A 12 -0.42 -3.62 -5.85
N ILE A 13 0.22 -4.51 -5.10
CA ILE A 13 -0.34 -4.96 -3.83
C ILE A 13 0.24 -4.04 -2.76
N TRP A 14 -0.66 -3.37 -2.07
CA TRP A 14 -0.35 -2.58 -0.90
C TRP A 14 -0.78 -3.39 0.33
N VAL A 15 0.14 -3.64 1.26
CA VAL A 15 -0.11 -4.42 2.47
C VAL A 15 0.38 -3.66 3.71
N ALA A 16 -0.53 -3.02 4.43
CA ALA A 16 -0.21 -2.50 5.75
C ALA A 16 -0.39 -3.59 6.81
N SER A 17 0.49 -3.60 7.81
CA SER A 17 0.49 -4.62 8.84
C SER A 17 0.87 -4.09 10.22
N ARG A 18 0.36 -4.77 11.24
CA ARG A 18 0.67 -4.53 12.66
C ARG A 18 0.52 -5.81 13.47
N THR A 19 1.19 -5.87 14.62
CA THR A 19 0.89 -6.88 15.64
C THR A 19 -0.36 -6.44 16.41
N THR A 20 -1.20 -7.40 16.79
CA THR A 20 -2.42 -7.16 17.59
C THR A 20 -2.32 -7.71 19.00
N GLN A 21 -1.36 -8.61 19.25
CA GLN A 21 -1.16 -9.23 20.56
C GLN A 21 0.28 -9.03 21.07
N PRO A 22 0.47 -8.70 22.37
CA PRO A 22 1.81 -8.54 22.96
C PRO A 22 2.71 -9.78 22.94
N SER A 23 2.09 -10.95 22.72
CA SER A 23 2.76 -12.26 22.61
C SER A 23 3.53 -12.41 21.29
N LEU A 24 3.16 -11.64 20.26
CA LEU A 24 3.94 -11.52 19.02
C LEU A 24 4.77 -10.23 19.10
N LYS A 25 6.06 -10.39 19.37
CA LYS A 25 6.99 -9.25 19.43
C LYS A 25 7.21 -8.65 18.03
N PRO A 26 7.28 -7.31 17.90
CA PRO A 26 7.54 -6.63 16.63
C PRO A 26 8.74 -7.20 15.86
N GLU A 27 9.83 -7.51 16.55
CA GLU A 27 11.06 -8.01 15.94
C GLU A 27 10.85 -9.37 15.28
N LYS A 28 10.13 -10.28 15.95
CA LYS A 28 9.78 -11.59 15.40
C LYS A 28 8.84 -11.47 14.20
N PHE A 29 7.88 -10.55 14.28
CA PHE A 29 6.96 -10.31 13.17
C PHE A 29 7.68 -9.74 11.95
N VAL A 30 8.54 -8.74 12.16
CA VAL A 30 9.35 -8.10 11.11
C VAL A 30 10.30 -9.11 10.49
N ASP A 31 11.00 -9.91 11.30
CA ASP A 31 11.92 -10.95 10.81
C ASP A 31 11.21 -11.96 9.91
N TRP A 32 10.08 -12.52 10.37
CA TRP A 32 9.27 -13.42 9.53
C TRP A 32 8.81 -12.74 8.24
N TYR A 33 8.29 -11.52 8.32
CA TYR A 33 7.73 -10.84 7.15
C TYR A 33 8.82 -10.54 6.11
N GLU A 34 9.94 -9.96 6.56
CA GLU A 34 11.03 -9.51 5.69
C GLU A 34 11.89 -10.64 5.14
N ASN A 35 12.17 -11.68 5.96
CA ASN A 35 13.09 -12.75 5.58
C ASN A 35 12.41 -14.01 5.05
N ILE A 36 11.11 -14.20 5.30
CA ILE A 36 10.36 -15.38 4.84
C ILE A 36 9.23 -14.95 3.91
N HIS A 37 8.23 -14.23 4.42
CA HIS A 37 6.98 -14.00 3.67
C HIS A 37 7.18 -13.23 2.36
N VAL A 38 7.95 -12.14 2.37
CA VAL A 38 8.23 -11.36 1.16
C VAL A 38 8.94 -12.22 0.09
N GLN A 39 9.85 -13.10 0.50
CA GLN A 39 10.57 -13.98 -0.43
C GLN A 39 9.63 -14.99 -1.09
N GLU A 40 8.69 -15.57 -0.32
CA GLU A 40 7.68 -16.49 -0.85
C GLU A 40 6.78 -15.79 -1.88
N VAL A 41 6.38 -14.54 -1.62
CA VAL A 41 5.55 -13.76 -2.55
C VAL A 41 6.34 -13.43 -3.82
N ILE A 42 7.59 -13.00 -3.73
CA ILE A 42 8.42 -12.69 -4.92
C ILE A 42 8.75 -13.95 -5.72
N ALA A 43 8.87 -15.11 -5.06
CA ALA A 43 9.02 -16.39 -5.74
C ALA A 43 7.77 -16.79 -6.56
N THR A 44 6.63 -16.12 -6.35
CA THR A 44 5.51 -16.20 -7.28
C THR A 44 5.84 -15.35 -8.50
N GLY A 45 6.10 -15.99 -9.64
CA GLY A 45 6.69 -15.36 -10.85
C GLY A 45 5.91 -14.19 -11.48
N GLY A 46 4.84 -13.69 -10.85
CA GLY A 46 4.13 -12.46 -11.21
C GLY A 46 4.52 -11.22 -10.40
N VAL A 47 5.46 -11.32 -9.43
CA VAL A 47 5.88 -10.21 -8.56
C VAL A 47 7.37 -9.89 -8.78
N PRO A 48 7.72 -8.89 -9.61
CA PRO A 48 9.10 -8.52 -9.93
C PRO A 48 9.84 -7.78 -8.80
N GLY A 49 9.22 -7.62 -7.64
CA GLY A 49 9.90 -7.08 -6.48
C GLY A 49 8.96 -6.46 -5.47
N ALA A 50 9.55 -6.09 -4.34
CA ALA A 50 8.83 -5.50 -3.23
C ALA A 50 9.68 -4.44 -2.52
N VAL A 51 9.01 -3.63 -1.71
CA VAL A 51 9.65 -2.72 -0.77
C VAL A 51 8.90 -2.75 0.54
N ARG A 52 9.64 -2.80 1.64
CA ARG A 52 9.13 -2.67 3.00
C ARG A 52 9.43 -1.28 3.53
N TYR A 53 8.42 -0.68 4.16
CA TYR A 53 8.49 0.60 4.81
C TYR A 53 8.05 0.49 6.28
N GLU A 54 8.59 1.39 7.10
CA GLU A 54 8.18 1.65 8.48
C GLU A 54 7.45 2.97 8.56
N ARG A 55 6.43 3.04 9.40
CA ARG A 55 5.74 4.30 9.62
C ARG A 55 6.60 5.25 10.45
N VAL A 56 6.52 6.53 10.13
CA VAL A 56 7.17 7.61 10.89
C VAL A 56 6.11 8.48 11.58
N GLY A 57 6.45 8.96 12.78
CA GLY A 57 5.55 9.70 13.67
C GLY A 57 5.06 8.85 14.85
N SER A 58 4.45 9.50 15.84
CA SER A 58 4.05 8.86 17.09
C SER A 58 3.14 7.65 16.87
N GLU A 59 3.38 6.63 17.70
CA GLU A 59 2.62 5.39 17.80
C GLU A 59 1.10 5.65 17.77
N PRO A 60 0.30 4.67 17.32
CA PRO A 60 -1.16 4.76 17.46
C PRO A 60 -1.46 5.09 18.92
N THR A 61 -1.96 6.29 19.19
CA THR A 61 -2.51 6.61 20.51
C THR A 61 -3.57 5.54 20.76
N GLY A 62 -3.39 4.82 21.86
CA GLY A 62 -3.89 3.47 22.05
C GLY A 62 -5.38 3.26 21.79
N SER A 63 -5.73 1.98 21.55
CA SER A 63 -7.04 1.37 21.72
C SER A 63 -8.21 2.35 21.92
N GLN A 64 -8.96 2.61 20.85
CA GLN A 64 -10.40 2.85 21.00
C GLN A 64 -11.15 2.04 19.95
N SER A 65 -11.77 0.99 20.47
CA SER A 65 -12.98 0.33 19.96
C SER A 65 -13.77 1.22 19.01
N GLY A 66 -13.76 0.85 17.74
CA GLY A 66 -14.56 1.42 16.67
C GLY A 66 -14.11 0.75 15.38
N ASP A 67 -15.05 0.17 14.65
CA ASP A 67 -14.86 -0.71 13.48
C ASP A 67 -14.18 -0.06 12.26
N GLU A 68 -13.42 1.02 12.43
CA GLU A 68 -12.82 1.78 11.35
C GLU A 68 -11.34 1.40 11.16
N GLU A 69 -11.05 0.84 9.98
CA GLU A 69 -9.71 0.65 9.42
C GLU A 69 -9.00 2.01 9.32
N LYS A 70 -8.25 2.41 10.36
CA LYS A 70 -7.43 3.63 10.32
C LYS A 70 -6.00 3.26 9.99
N LEU A 71 -5.46 3.71 8.84
CA LEU A 71 -4.03 3.53 8.51
C LEU A 71 -3.10 3.96 9.63
N GLY A 72 -3.53 4.97 10.40
CA GLY A 72 -2.87 5.47 11.59
C GLY A 72 -2.68 4.44 12.71
N ALA A 73 -3.04 3.18 12.51
CA ALA A 73 -2.77 2.08 13.42
C ALA A 73 -1.68 1.11 12.94
N TYR A 74 -1.27 1.15 11.67
CA TYR A 74 -0.30 0.20 11.11
C TYR A 74 1.13 0.71 11.26
N GLY A 75 2.01 -0.16 11.77
CA GLY A 75 3.43 0.15 11.98
C GLY A 75 4.27 -0.01 10.70
N TRP A 76 3.80 -0.83 9.77
CA TRP A 76 4.57 -1.19 8.58
C TRP A 76 3.71 -1.27 7.32
N LEU A 77 4.37 -1.05 6.19
CA LEU A 77 3.78 -1.15 4.85
C LEU A 77 4.70 -1.97 3.95
N THR A 78 4.15 -2.91 3.19
CA THR A 78 4.82 -3.53 2.04
C THR A 78 4.11 -3.19 0.76
N VAL A 79 4.87 -2.83 -0.25
CA VAL A 79 4.37 -2.61 -1.61
C VAL A 79 5.04 -3.60 -2.53
N TYR A 80 4.25 -4.43 -3.19
CA TYR A 80 4.67 -5.34 -4.25
C TYR A 80 4.24 -4.73 -5.58
N ALA A 81 5.12 -4.62 -6.58
CA ALA A 81 4.60 -4.28 -7.91
C ALA A 81 3.96 -5.50 -8.55
N PHE A 82 2.95 -5.21 -9.33
CA PHE A 82 2.18 -6.17 -10.10
C PHE A 82 2.17 -5.67 -11.55
N PRO A 83 2.90 -6.31 -12.48
CA PRO A 83 2.84 -5.96 -13.89
C PRO A 83 1.43 -6.13 -14.47
N GLN A 84 0.66 -7.07 -13.92
CA GLN A 84 -0.73 -7.35 -14.31
C GLN A 84 -1.55 -7.67 -13.07
N LEU A 85 -2.55 -6.84 -12.75
CA LEU A 85 -3.37 -6.99 -11.54
C LEU A 85 -4.08 -8.35 -11.49
N GLY A 86 -4.42 -8.91 -12.66
CA GLY A 86 -5.06 -10.21 -12.83
C GLY A 86 -4.28 -11.40 -12.26
N PHE A 87 -2.96 -11.27 -12.05
CA PHE A 87 -2.15 -12.32 -11.42
C PHE A 87 -2.71 -12.76 -10.04
N ARG A 88 -3.42 -11.86 -9.34
CA ARG A 88 -4.06 -12.14 -8.04
C ARG A 88 -5.10 -13.26 -8.09
N HIS A 89 -5.66 -13.51 -9.27
CA HIS A 89 -6.68 -14.54 -9.48
C HIS A 89 -6.11 -15.92 -9.77
N THR A 90 -4.80 -16.01 -10.03
CA THR A 90 -4.12 -17.25 -10.39
C THR A 90 -4.03 -18.23 -9.22
N ALA A 91 -3.91 -19.52 -9.52
CA ALA A 91 -3.71 -20.54 -8.51
C ALA A 91 -2.39 -20.37 -7.74
N GLN A 92 -1.36 -19.83 -8.40
CA GLN A 92 -0.06 -19.55 -7.79
C GLN A 92 -0.20 -18.51 -6.68
N PHE A 93 -0.83 -17.36 -6.98
CA PHE A 93 -1.04 -16.32 -5.99
C PHE A 93 -1.99 -16.77 -4.87
N LYS A 94 -3.11 -17.43 -5.22
CA LYS A 94 -4.06 -18.00 -4.23
C LYS A 94 -3.46 -19.14 -3.40
N GLY A 95 -2.28 -19.65 -3.76
CA GLY A 95 -1.55 -20.67 -3.02
C GLY A 95 -0.74 -20.13 -1.84
N LEU A 96 -0.57 -18.82 -1.73
CA LEU A 96 0.20 -18.17 -0.67
C LEU A 96 -0.48 -18.27 0.69
N ASP A 97 0.34 -18.35 1.75
CA ASP A 97 -0.12 -18.28 3.13
C ASP A 97 -0.81 -16.93 3.39
N GLY A 98 -1.98 -16.98 4.04
CA GLY A 98 -2.87 -15.83 4.20
C GLY A 98 -3.95 -15.71 3.13
N GLN A 99 -3.79 -16.35 1.97
CA GLN A 99 -4.90 -16.59 1.02
C GLN A 99 -5.60 -17.92 1.32
N LYS A 100 -4.84 -18.89 1.85
CA LYS A 100 -5.32 -20.17 2.38
C LYS A 100 -4.84 -20.35 3.83
N SER A 101 -5.36 -21.37 4.49
CA SER A 101 -4.87 -21.80 5.81
C SER A 101 -3.35 -21.98 5.74
N PRO A 102 -2.58 -21.24 6.55
CA PRO A 102 -1.14 -21.26 6.48
C PRO A 102 -0.60 -22.60 7.00
N LYS A 103 0.61 -22.96 6.60
CA LYS A 103 1.22 -24.24 6.99
C LYS A 103 1.79 -24.18 8.41
N GLY A 104 1.85 -25.34 9.06
CA GLY A 104 2.50 -25.50 10.36
C GLY A 104 1.88 -24.63 11.45
N ASP A 105 2.71 -23.96 12.24
CA ASP A 105 2.32 -23.12 13.38
C ASP A 105 2.12 -21.64 13.00
N LEU A 106 2.24 -21.26 11.73
CA LEU A 106 2.13 -19.87 11.27
C LEU A 106 0.76 -19.26 11.61
N LEU A 107 -0.30 -20.06 11.61
CA LEU A 107 -1.63 -19.62 12.01
C LEU A 107 -1.62 -19.04 13.43
N ASP A 108 -1.08 -19.80 14.38
CA ASP A 108 -1.11 -19.46 15.80
C ASP A 108 0.05 -18.54 16.22
N THR A 109 1.16 -18.55 15.49
CA THR A 109 2.33 -17.72 15.80
C THR A 109 2.26 -16.34 15.17
N ILE A 110 1.63 -16.20 14.00
CA ILE A 110 1.57 -14.95 13.23
C ILE A 110 0.12 -14.53 12.96
N PHE A 111 -0.66 -15.30 12.19
CA PHE A 111 -1.91 -14.81 11.61
C PHE A 111 -3.02 -14.54 12.64
N LYS A 112 -3.02 -15.22 13.79
CA LYS A 112 -3.90 -14.91 14.92
C LYS A 112 -3.47 -13.71 15.76
N LYS A 113 -2.25 -13.22 15.55
CA LYS A 113 -1.59 -12.21 16.41
C LYS A 113 -1.16 -10.96 15.63
N ALA A 114 -1.54 -10.88 14.37
CA ALA A 114 -1.26 -9.79 13.47
C ALA A 114 -2.50 -9.45 12.64
N GLU A 115 -2.52 -8.22 12.14
CA GLU A 115 -3.54 -7.73 11.22
C GLU A 115 -2.88 -7.26 9.93
N PHE A 116 -3.52 -7.57 8.79
CA PHE A 116 -3.06 -7.21 7.45
C PHE A 116 -4.18 -6.54 6.67
N ALA A 117 -4.03 -5.25 6.37
CA ALA A 117 -4.86 -4.57 5.38
C ALA A 117 -4.22 -4.73 4.00
N THR A 118 -4.90 -5.42 3.10
CA THR A 118 -4.42 -5.74 1.75
C THR A 118 -5.28 -5.03 0.72
N ARG A 119 -4.63 -4.35 -0.23
CA ARG A 119 -5.28 -3.69 -1.35
C ARG A 119 -4.61 -4.06 -2.66
N PHE A 120 -5.42 -4.43 -3.62
CA PHE A 120 -5.01 -4.57 -5.02
C PHE A 120 -5.42 -3.30 -5.73
N ALA A 121 -4.44 -2.52 -6.18
CA ALA A 121 -4.70 -1.21 -6.74
C ALA A 121 -4.06 -1.07 -8.13
N GLY A 122 -4.88 -0.78 -9.14
CA GLY A 122 -4.42 -0.56 -10.51
C GLY A 122 -3.91 0.86 -10.69
N LEU A 123 -2.78 1.04 -11.39
CA LEU A 123 -2.18 2.33 -11.62
C LEU A 123 -3.05 3.16 -12.58
N LYS A 124 -3.56 4.30 -12.13
CA LYS A 124 -4.24 5.29 -12.96
C LYS A 124 -3.26 6.18 -13.71
N GLY A 125 -2.14 6.51 -13.08
CA GLY A 125 -1.09 7.29 -13.69
C GLY A 125 -0.11 7.86 -12.69
N VAL A 126 0.88 8.58 -13.24
CA VAL A 126 2.04 9.09 -12.51
C VAL A 126 2.25 10.55 -12.88
N TRP A 127 2.44 11.40 -11.86
CA TRP A 127 2.99 12.73 -12.01
C TRP A 127 4.48 12.71 -11.70
N ALA A 128 5.30 13.09 -12.67
CA ALA A 128 6.75 13.30 -12.54
C ALA A 128 7.23 14.23 -13.65
N ASP A 129 8.33 14.95 -13.42
CA ASP A 129 8.96 15.83 -14.41
C ASP A 129 7.99 16.83 -15.06
N GLY A 130 7.14 17.46 -14.24
CA GLY A 130 6.13 18.43 -14.68
C GLY A 130 5.00 17.89 -15.57
N LYS A 131 4.85 16.57 -15.70
CA LYS A 131 3.83 15.96 -16.57
C LYS A 131 3.08 14.79 -15.93
N TRP A 132 1.82 14.65 -16.33
CA TRP A 132 1.03 13.46 -16.08
C TRP A 132 1.29 12.41 -17.16
N SER A 133 1.44 11.16 -16.75
CA SER A 133 1.49 10.00 -17.64
C SER A 133 0.38 9.04 -17.24
N ASP A 134 -0.49 8.70 -18.19
CA ASP A 134 -1.57 7.74 -17.95
C ASP A 134 -1.02 6.35 -17.64
N GLY A 135 -1.77 5.61 -16.82
CA GLY A 135 -1.43 4.25 -16.42
C GLY A 135 -1.33 3.30 -17.61
N GLY A 136 -0.46 2.29 -17.47
CA GLY A 136 -0.34 1.23 -18.47
C GLY A 136 0.81 0.28 -18.17
N LYS A 137 1.91 0.80 -17.62
CA LYS A 137 3.06 -0.01 -17.20
C LYS A 137 3.69 0.54 -15.93
N ILE A 138 4.16 -0.38 -15.08
CA ILE A 138 5.08 -0.09 -13.99
C ILE A 138 6.48 -0.46 -14.50
N GLU A 139 6.97 0.28 -15.50
CA GLU A 139 8.37 0.15 -15.93
C GLU A 139 9.24 0.99 -14.99
N GLY A 140 10.32 0.40 -14.47
CA GLY A 140 11.29 1.12 -13.64
C GLY A 140 10.75 1.60 -12.29
N PHE A 141 9.87 0.84 -11.63
CA PHE A 141 9.45 1.15 -10.26
C PHE A 141 10.66 1.17 -9.32
N ARG A 142 11.12 2.37 -9.01
CA ARG A 142 12.19 2.59 -8.04
C ARG A 142 11.57 3.05 -6.73
N PRO A 143 11.52 2.21 -5.67
CA PRO A 143 10.93 2.61 -4.41
C PRO A 143 11.63 3.86 -3.87
N ALA A 144 10.87 4.94 -3.65
CA ALA A 144 11.39 6.16 -3.02
C ALA A 144 11.81 5.86 -1.57
N GLU A 145 12.78 6.62 -1.05
CA GLU A 145 13.23 6.50 0.34
C GLU A 145 12.09 6.79 1.32
N TRP A 146 11.25 7.78 1.02
CA TRP A 146 10.09 8.14 1.82
C TRP A 146 8.83 8.14 0.98
N VAL A 147 7.71 7.77 1.59
CA VAL A 147 6.40 7.85 0.95
C VAL A 147 5.37 8.45 1.89
N VAL A 148 4.53 9.33 1.34
CA VAL A 148 3.25 9.71 1.95
C VAL A 148 2.16 8.96 1.20
N VAL A 149 1.41 8.13 1.91
CA VAL A 149 0.27 7.39 1.36
C VAL A 149 -1.01 8.01 1.91
N ALA A 150 -1.97 8.26 1.03
CA ALA A 150 -3.31 8.71 1.40
C ALA A 150 -4.37 7.96 0.58
N THR A 151 -5.53 7.74 1.16
CA THR A 151 -6.72 7.26 0.42
C THR A 151 -7.80 8.30 0.44
N LEU A 152 -8.35 8.50 -0.74
CA LEU A 152 -9.41 9.41 -1.08
C LEU A 152 -10.69 8.60 -1.29
N VAL A 153 -11.76 9.04 -0.66
CA VAL A 153 -13.11 8.62 -1.01
C VAL A 153 -13.85 9.80 -1.62
N SER A 154 -14.79 9.48 -2.49
CA SER A 154 -15.75 10.43 -3.02
C SER A 154 -17.02 10.42 -2.16
N ASP A 155 -17.68 11.57 -2.04
CA ASP A 155 -19.02 11.67 -1.46
C ASP A 155 -20.12 11.11 -2.41
N GLY A 156 -19.74 10.29 -3.40
CA GLY A 156 -20.59 9.70 -4.44
C GLY A 156 -19.91 8.52 -5.17
N ASP A 157 -20.52 7.99 -6.24
CA ASP A 157 -20.17 6.72 -6.90
C ASP A 157 -18.85 6.71 -7.72
N GLY A 158 -18.10 7.81 -7.76
CA GLY A 158 -16.86 7.92 -8.54
C GLY A 158 -15.70 8.42 -7.68
N GLY A 159 -14.65 7.60 -7.51
CA GLY A 159 -13.50 7.82 -6.63
C GLY A 159 -12.72 9.14 -6.81
N GLY A 160 -11.61 9.28 -6.09
CA GLY A 160 -10.78 10.49 -6.11
C GLY A 160 -10.37 10.92 -7.52
N LYS A 161 -10.21 12.24 -7.73
CA LYS A 161 -9.78 12.79 -9.02
C LYS A 161 -8.33 12.39 -9.32
N ALA A 162 -7.99 12.30 -10.60
CA ALA A 162 -6.59 12.24 -11.03
C ALA A 162 -5.83 13.50 -10.56
N ILE A 163 -4.49 13.43 -10.49
CA ILE A 163 -3.66 14.59 -10.19
C ILE A 163 -3.72 15.55 -11.37
N GLY A 164 -4.30 16.73 -11.17
CA GLY A 164 -4.29 17.81 -12.15
C GLY A 164 -2.93 18.51 -12.20
N ALA A 165 -2.76 19.38 -13.20
CA ALA A 165 -1.51 20.13 -13.36
C ALA A 165 -1.21 21.07 -12.17
N GLU A 166 -2.24 21.57 -11.49
CA GLU A 166 -2.07 22.41 -10.28
C GLU A 166 -1.56 21.58 -9.11
N GLU A 167 -2.22 20.47 -8.77
CA GLU A 167 -1.81 19.60 -7.67
C GLU A 167 -0.42 19.00 -7.93
N GLY A 168 -0.16 18.59 -9.17
CA GLY A 168 1.13 18.07 -9.60
C GLY A 168 2.28 19.06 -9.37
N LYS A 169 2.12 20.30 -9.84
CA LYS A 169 3.11 21.38 -9.60
C LYS A 169 3.26 21.73 -8.13
N ALA A 170 2.16 21.71 -7.37
CA ALA A 170 2.21 21.97 -5.94
C ALA A 170 2.99 20.89 -5.18
N LEU A 171 2.85 19.61 -5.54
CA LEU A 171 3.66 18.52 -4.98
C LEU A 171 5.13 18.63 -5.41
N GLU A 172 5.39 18.96 -6.67
CA GLU A 172 6.74 19.10 -7.22
C GLU A 172 7.54 20.25 -6.59
N GLY A 173 6.85 21.29 -6.10
CA GLY A 173 7.46 22.35 -5.29
C GLY A 173 7.87 21.93 -3.88
N LEU A 174 7.50 20.74 -3.41
CA LEU A 174 7.88 20.24 -2.09
C LEU A 174 9.30 19.68 -2.11
N LYS A 175 10.08 20.00 -1.07
CA LYS A 175 11.47 19.56 -0.94
C LYS A 175 11.56 18.03 -0.99
N GLY A 176 12.44 17.53 -1.85
CA GLY A 176 12.71 16.11 -1.99
C GLY A 176 11.67 15.34 -2.81
N PHE A 177 10.66 15.99 -3.38
CA PHE A 177 9.67 15.32 -4.22
C PHE A 177 10.33 14.56 -5.38
N VAL A 178 9.87 13.33 -5.59
CA VAL A 178 10.30 12.46 -6.70
C VAL A 178 9.16 12.26 -7.69
N ARG A 179 8.00 11.83 -7.19
CA ARG A 179 6.83 11.51 -8.02
C ARG A 179 5.57 11.38 -7.18
N ALA A 180 4.42 11.46 -7.82
CA ALA A 180 3.14 11.06 -7.24
C ALA A 180 2.46 10.01 -8.13
N GLN A 181 1.96 8.94 -7.52
CA GLN A 181 1.28 7.86 -8.21
C GLN A 181 -0.16 7.76 -7.70
N VAL A 182 -1.11 7.63 -8.62
CA VAL A 182 -2.53 7.47 -8.29
C VAL A 182 -2.97 6.07 -8.68
N PHE A 183 -3.69 5.40 -7.79
CA PHE A 183 -4.20 4.06 -7.99
C PHE A 183 -5.69 3.98 -7.70
N ASP A 184 -6.42 3.18 -8.47
CA ASP A 184 -7.77 2.75 -8.12
C ASP A 184 -7.72 1.42 -7.39
N ILE A 185 -8.30 1.39 -6.19
CA ILE A 185 -8.41 0.17 -5.40
C ILE A 185 -9.47 -0.72 -6.06
N ALA A 186 -9.02 -1.81 -6.68
CA ALA A 186 -9.88 -2.82 -7.31
C ALA A 186 -10.48 -3.77 -6.26
N GLU A 187 -9.70 -4.09 -5.23
CA GLU A 187 -10.10 -4.99 -4.15
C GLU A 187 -9.37 -4.61 -2.86
N SER A 188 -10.09 -4.68 -1.74
CA SER A 188 -9.58 -4.32 -0.41
C SER A 188 -10.13 -5.26 0.65
N SER A 189 -9.25 -5.73 1.54
CA SER A 189 -9.64 -6.58 2.66
C SER A 189 -8.73 -6.39 3.86
N VAL A 190 -9.27 -6.67 5.04
CA VAL A 190 -8.52 -6.75 6.30
C VAL A 190 -8.58 -8.17 6.80
N LEU A 191 -7.41 -8.79 7.00
CA LEU A 191 -7.26 -10.09 7.63
C LEU A 191 -6.82 -9.88 9.09
N CYS A 192 -7.64 -10.27 10.05
CA CYS A 192 -7.35 -10.15 11.47
C CYS A 192 -7.87 -11.41 12.18
N GLU A 193 -7.05 -12.03 13.02
CA GLU A 193 -7.39 -13.31 13.66
C GLU A 193 -7.76 -14.43 12.66
N PHE A 194 -7.22 -14.34 11.44
CA PHE A 194 -7.55 -15.19 10.30
C PHE A 194 -9.00 -15.06 9.78
N GLU A 195 -9.72 -14.02 10.21
CA GLU A 195 -11.02 -13.63 9.65
C GLU A 195 -10.84 -12.49 8.65
N ARG A 196 -11.42 -12.65 7.46
CA ARG A 196 -11.34 -11.65 6.39
C ARG A 196 -12.58 -10.76 6.39
N ARG A 197 -12.36 -9.46 6.48
CA ARG A 197 -13.38 -8.41 6.39
C ARG A 197 -13.16 -7.56 5.16
N LYS A 198 -14.22 -6.92 4.68
CA LYS A 198 -14.13 -5.94 3.59
C LYS A 198 -13.29 -4.74 4.06
N GLY A 199 -12.33 -4.33 3.24
CA GLY A 199 -11.51 -3.16 3.52
C GLY A 199 -12.01 -1.89 2.84
N LEU A 200 -11.31 -0.79 3.08
CA LEU A 200 -11.59 0.51 2.47
C LEU A 200 -11.37 0.48 0.95
N MET A 201 -12.39 0.92 0.21
CA MET A 201 -12.32 1.15 -1.24
C MET A 201 -12.09 2.65 -1.52
N GLY A 202 -11.56 2.98 -2.69
CA GLY A 202 -11.35 4.37 -3.10
C GLY A 202 -10.17 4.54 -4.04
N THR A 203 -9.62 5.74 -4.06
CA THR A 203 -8.44 6.09 -4.83
C THR A 203 -7.27 6.33 -3.88
N MET A 204 -6.17 5.61 -4.10
CA MET A 204 -4.96 5.74 -3.29
C MET A 204 -3.95 6.63 -4.01
N VAL A 205 -3.36 7.56 -3.28
CA VAL A 205 -2.27 8.41 -3.75
C VAL A 205 -1.03 8.09 -2.95
N MET A 206 0.07 7.78 -3.64
CA MET A 206 1.39 7.55 -3.05
C MET A 206 2.38 8.56 -3.60
N VAL A 207 2.88 9.44 -2.73
CA VAL A 207 3.83 10.49 -3.08
C VAL A 207 5.20 10.11 -2.55
N GLY A 208 6.19 9.98 -3.43
CA GLY A 208 7.55 9.57 -3.11
C GLY A 208 8.51 10.74 -2.95
N PHE A 209 9.44 10.61 -1.99
CA PHE A 209 10.46 11.62 -1.67
C PHE A 209 11.85 11.01 -1.45
N GLU A 210 12.90 11.76 -1.79
CA GLU A 210 14.27 11.57 -1.30
C GLU A 210 14.49 12.56 -0.14
N GLY A 211 14.53 12.04 1.09
CA GLY A 211 14.45 12.82 2.33
C GLY A 211 13.05 12.90 2.95
N GLU A 212 13.02 13.29 4.23
CA GLU A 212 11.80 13.34 5.03
C GLU A 212 10.80 14.40 4.51
N PRO A 213 9.55 14.00 4.19
CA PRO A 213 8.56 14.92 3.65
C PRO A 213 7.83 15.70 4.73
N ASP A 214 7.37 16.90 4.39
CA ASP A 214 6.31 17.58 5.16
C ASP A 214 4.96 16.92 4.88
N GLY A 215 4.60 15.94 5.71
CA GLY A 215 3.34 15.20 5.57
C GLY A 215 2.09 16.09 5.65
N GLU A 216 2.14 17.23 6.35
CA GLU A 216 1.03 18.18 6.42
C GLU A 216 0.85 18.92 5.10
N ALA A 217 1.94 19.44 4.53
CA ALA A 217 1.93 20.08 3.22
C ALA A 217 1.41 19.13 2.13
N VAL A 218 1.88 17.87 2.12
CA VAL A 218 1.37 16.85 1.18
C VAL A 218 -0.13 16.64 1.36
N GLY A 219 -0.61 16.53 2.61
CA GLY A 219 -2.04 16.35 2.87
C GLY A 219 -2.91 17.52 2.42
N LYS A 220 -2.41 18.76 2.51
CA LYS A 220 -3.11 19.96 2.00
C LYS A 220 -3.26 19.92 0.48
N VAL A 221 -2.26 19.41 -0.25
CA VAL A 221 -2.35 19.27 -1.71
C VAL A 221 -3.26 18.10 -2.09
N VAL A 222 -3.04 16.92 -1.51
CA VAL A 222 -3.84 15.72 -1.78
C VAL A 222 -5.31 15.91 -1.39
N GLY A 223 -5.60 16.68 -0.33
CA GLY A 223 -6.96 17.04 0.06
C GLY A 223 -7.75 17.85 -0.97
N ARG A 224 -7.09 18.49 -1.95
CA ARG A 224 -7.76 19.14 -3.09
C ARG A 224 -8.34 18.14 -4.08
N MET A 225 -7.81 16.91 -4.11
CA MET A 225 -8.23 15.85 -5.03
C MET A 225 -9.48 15.09 -4.56
N GLY A 226 -9.81 15.18 -3.27
CA GLY A 226 -10.95 14.49 -2.66
C GLY A 226 -10.88 14.44 -1.14
N LYS A 227 -11.89 13.81 -0.51
CA LYS A 227 -11.93 13.64 0.94
C LYS A 227 -10.90 12.59 1.37
N VAL A 228 -9.84 13.04 2.01
CA VAL A 228 -8.82 12.18 2.62
C VAL A 228 -9.42 11.49 3.85
N VAL A 229 -9.55 10.17 3.81
CA VAL A 229 -10.01 9.37 4.96
C VAL A 229 -8.87 8.76 5.76
N GLU A 230 -7.70 8.67 5.15
CA GLU A 230 -6.50 8.13 5.80
C GLU A 230 -5.24 8.73 5.16
N ARG A 231 -4.21 8.93 5.98
CA ARG A 231 -2.89 9.40 5.56
C ARG A 231 -1.82 8.87 6.50
N SER A 232 -0.68 8.46 5.99
CA SER A 232 0.49 8.09 6.79
C SER A 232 1.79 8.35 6.05
N VAL A 233 2.85 8.66 6.80
CA VAL A 233 4.21 8.84 6.29
C VAL A 233 5.00 7.58 6.61
N PHE A 234 5.73 7.07 5.63
CA PHE A 234 6.58 5.90 5.82
C PHE A 234 7.98 6.14 5.29
N LYS A 235 8.96 5.54 5.95
CA LYS A 235 10.38 5.50 5.57
C LYS A 235 10.75 4.09 5.11
N LYS A 236 11.50 3.99 4.01
CA LYS A 236 11.97 2.74 3.45
C LYS A 236 12.87 2.03 4.46
N ARG A 237 12.56 0.76 4.73
CA ARG A 237 13.40 -0.15 5.50
C ARG A 237 14.27 -1.00 4.60
N ARG A 238 13.64 -1.65 3.62
CA ARG A 238 14.31 -2.66 2.77
C ARG A 238 13.67 -2.77 1.40
N GLY A 239 14.50 -2.82 0.37
CA GLY A 239 14.10 -3.18 -0.99
C GLY A 239 14.39 -4.65 -1.28
N TYR A 240 13.57 -5.26 -2.13
CA TYR A 240 13.73 -6.62 -2.61
C TYR A 240 13.65 -6.55 -4.13
N ASP A 241 14.83 -6.43 -4.74
CA ASP A 241 14.94 -6.12 -6.16
C ASP A 241 15.03 -7.40 -6.99
N CYS A 242 14.13 -7.54 -7.97
CA CYS A 242 14.45 -8.15 -9.26
C CYS A 242 14.12 -7.19 -10.42
N TRP A 243 14.19 -5.88 -10.17
CA TRP A 243 13.97 -4.81 -11.15
C TRP A 243 15.18 -4.61 -12.09
N THR A 244 15.52 -5.62 -12.88
CA THR A 244 16.42 -5.46 -14.04
C THR A 244 15.62 -5.14 -15.29
#